data_AF-A0A536AHZ3-F1
#
_entry.id   AF-A0A536AHZ3-F1
#
_cell.length_a   1.000
_cell.length_b   1.000
_cell.length_c   1.000
_cell.angle_alpha   90.00
_cell.angle_beta   90.00
_cell.angle_gamma   90.00
#
_symmetry.space_group_name_H-M   'P 1'
#
loop_
_entity.id
_entity.type
_entity.pdbx_description
1 polymer ?
#
loop_
_entity_poly.entity_id
_entity_poly.type
_entity_poly.pdbx_seq_one_letter_code
_entity_poly.pdbx_strand_id
1 'polypeptide(L)'
;DYQQSWDGLRRQIRSVFWEEAVRQTGVPQYLGAPDDLKLLLMKAQNRKAGSHAYRVHDRSRLSFQGHWYVCPGLLSRLSNRALEIHYDRRDISVIYLFVEGSYVGEAYCQAFMGQRVSEWEAAAMRKHDRERAKAAASATQQVRTDLQEEMEATKSQRRRATRLREQARQFDRQREEIHPSQVLSELEARLPPPPASLRLPEAKPDPEKEYPVQHLAIRYREREMEP
;
A
#
# COMPACT_ATOMS: atom_id res chain seq x y z
N ASP A 1 43.75 -5.07 -9.98
CA ASP A 1 43.12 -3.83 -10.43
C ASP A 1 44.07 -2.92 -11.18
N TYR A 2 43.73 -2.54 -12.42
CA TYR A 2 44.49 -1.57 -13.21
C TYR A 2 44.58 -0.21 -12.49
N GLN A 3 43.51 0.18 -11.80
CA GLN A 3 43.41 1.43 -11.02
C GLN A 3 44.36 1.53 -9.83
N GLN A 4 44.92 0.41 -9.37
CA GLN A 4 45.85 0.37 -8.24
C GLN A 4 47.24 -0.14 -8.65
N SER A 5 47.44 -0.40 -9.95
CA SER A 5 48.69 -0.97 -10.44
C SER A 5 49.79 0.10 -10.50
N TRP A 6 50.81 -0.08 -9.67
CA TRP A 6 51.97 0.79 -9.60
C TRP A 6 52.97 0.47 -10.72
N ASP A 7 53.45 1.49 -11.41
CA ASP A 7 54.52 1.38 -12.39
C ASP A 7 55.86 1.80 -11.77
N GLY A 8 56.75 0.84 -11.53
CA GLY A 8 58.06 1.08 -10.92
C GLY A 8 59.02 1.88 -11.81
N LEU A 9 58.87 1.83 -13.13
CA LEU A 9 59.74 2.56 -14.06
C LEU A 9 59.44 4.06 -14.05
N ARG A 10 58.16 4.40 -13.98
CA ARG A 10 57.68 5.79 -14.04
C ARG A 10 57.28 6.34 -12.67
N ARG A 11 57.36 5.51 -11.62
CA ARG A 11 57.07 5.83 -10.21
C ARG A 11 55.70 6.46 -9.98
N GLN A 12 54.67 5.96 -10.67
CA GLN A 12 53.29 6.39 -10.47
C GLN A 12 52.31 5.25 -10.76
N ILE A 13 51.02 5.48 -10.46
CA ILE A 13 49.94 4.55 -10.77
C ILE A 13 49.62 4.62 -12.26
N ARG A 14 49.47 3.46 -12.91
CA ARG A 14 49.21 3.36 -14.36
C ARG A 14 47.96 4.09 -14.83
N SER A 15 46.91 4.15 -14.01
CA SER A 15 45.69 4.90 -14.34
C SER A 15 45.95 6.41 -14.44
N VAL A 16 46.82 6.96 -13.61
CA VAL A 16 47.17 8.39 -13.63
C VAL A 16 47.88 8.74 -14.92
N PHE A 17 48.81 7.90 -15.39
CA PHE A 17 49.45 8.10 -16.69
C PHE A 17 48.48 8.06 -17.86
N TRP A 18 47.49 7.16 -17.78
CA TRP A 18 46.46 7.08 -18.81
C TRP A 18 45.59 8.35 -18.81
N GLU A 19 45.17 8.83 -17.63
CA GLU A 19 44.39 10.07 -17.50
C GLU A 19 45.16 11.30 -18.00
N GLU A 20 46.44 11.40 -17.67
CA GLU A 20 47.33 12.47 -18.16
C GLU A 20 47.51 12.40 -19.68
N ALA A 21 47.73 11.20 -20.23
CA ALA A 21 47.86 11.00 -21.67
C ALA A 21 46.57 11.36 -22.42
N VAL A 22 45.41 10.95 -21.90
CA VAL A 22 44.10 11.30 -22.48
C VAL A 22 43.84 12.80 -22.38
N ARG A 23 44.23 13.46 -21.29
CA ARG A 23 44.09 14.92 -21.14
C ARG A 23 44.94 15.68 -22.15
N GLN A 24 46.14 15.17 -22.48
CA GLN A 24 47.06 15.83 -23.40
C GLN A 24 46.78 15.53 -24.87
N THR A 25 46.42 14.28 -25.18
CA THR A 25 46.34 13.79 -26.57
C THR A 25 44.92 13.42 -27.00
N GLY A 26 43.95 13.45 -26.08
CA GLY A 26 42.61 12.93 -26.29
C GLY A 26 42.56 11.40 -26.25
N VAL A 27 41.38 10.83 -26.49
CA VAL A 27 41.24 9.39 -26.66
C VAL A 27 41.69 9.02 -28.08
N PRO A 28 42.59 8.03 -28.25
CA PRO A 28 43.07 7.65 -29.57
C PRO A 28 41.95 7.30 -30.56
N GLN A 29 42.03 7.83 -31.80
CA GLN A 29 40.98 7.66 -32.82
C GLN A 29 40.72 6.20 -33.22
N TYR A 30 41.71 5.31 -33.06
CA TYR A 30 41.54 3.87 -33.37
C TYR A 30 40.63 3.15 -32.37
N LEU A 31 40.34 3.74 -31.20
CA LEU A 31 39.35 3.21 -30.26
C LEU A 31 37.90 3.48 -30.72
N GLY A 32 37.72 4.18 -31.83
CA GLY A 32 36.42 4.55 -32.39
C GLY A 32 35.97 5.95 -31.99
N ALA A 33 34.84 6.39 -32.54
CA ALA A 33 34.24 7.64 -32.12
C ALA A 33 33.84 7.55 -30.63
N PRO A 34 33.78 8.67 -29.89
CA PRO A 34 33.28 8.68 -28.52
C PRO A 34 31.91 8.01 -28.36
N ASP A 35 31.07 8.14 -29.39
CA ASP A 35 29.76 7.48 -29.46
C ASP A 35 29.87 5.95 -29.56
N ASP A 36 30.89 5.41 -30.24
CA ASP A 36 31.14 3.96 -30.37
C ASP A 36 31.69 3.36 -29.07
N LEU A 37 32.58 4.09 -28.38
CA LEU A 37 33.06 3.72 -27.05
C LEU A 37 31.93 3.64 -26.03
N LYS A 38 30.92 4.48 -26.21
CA LYS A 38 29.73 4.49 -25.40
C LYS A 38 28.83 3.28 -25.67
N LEU A 39 28.73 2.82 -26.91
CA LEU A 39 28.08 1.54 -27.25
C LEU A 39 28.76 0.35 -26.56
N LEU A 40 30.10 0.36 -26.42
CA LEU A 40 30.85 -0.69 -25.69
C LEU A 40 30.55 -0.72 -24.19
N LEU A 41 30.13 0.41 -23.60
CA LEU A 41 29.71 0.51 -22.20
C LEU A 41 28.25 0.04 -22.00
N MET A 42 27.45 -0.06 -23.07
CA MET A 42 26.05 -0.50 -23.03
C MET A 42 25.94 -2.02 -22.96
N LYS A 43 25.93 -2.58 -21.75
CA LYS A 43 25.84 -4.05 -21.57
C LYS A 43 24.42 -4.58 -21.51
N ALA A 44 23.42 -3.73 -21.28
CA ALA A 44 22.05 -4.16 -21.08
C ALA A 44 21.09 -3.44 -22.03
N GLN A 45 20.42 -4.23 -22.86
CA GLN A 45 19.26 -3.80 -23.63
C GLN A 45 18.00 -4.20 -22.84
N ASN A 46 17.14 -3.23 -22.56
CA ASN A 46 15.80 -3.55 -22.07
C ASN A 46 14.83 -3.46 -23.23
N ARG A 47 14.33 -4.61 -23.68
CA ARG A 47 13.14 -4.67 -24.53
C ARG A 47 11.98 -5.05 -23.63
N LYS A 48 10.96 -4.20 -23.56
CA LYS A 48 9.68 -4.60 -22.94
C LYS A 48 9.22 -5.88 -23.62
N ALA A 49 9.17 -6.98 -22.87
CA ALA A 49 8.77 -8.28 -23.39
C ALA A 49 7.35 -8.19 -23.96
N GLY A 50 7.18 -8.58 -25.23
CA GLY A 50 5.87 -8.98 -25.76
C GLY A 50 5.06 -8.00 -26.62
N SER A 51 5.58 -6.83 -27.05
CA SER A 51 5.10 -6.05 -28.25
C SER A 51 5.16 -4.52 -28.11
N HIS A 52 5.59 -3.98 -26.98
CA HIS A 52 5.53 -2.53 -26.75
C HIS A 52 6.92 -1.93 -26.57
N ALA A 53 7.53 -1.48 -27.65
CA ALA A 53 8.67 -0.57 -27.57
C ALA A 53 8.35 0.61 -26.63
N TYR A 54 9.38 1.20 -26.01
CA TYR A 54 9.16 2.32 -25.13
C TYR A 54 8.57 3.49 -25.92
N ARG A 55 7.56 4.14 -25.34
CA ARG A 55 6.89 5.31 -25.93
C ARG A 55 7.04 6.47 -24.98
N VAL A 56 7.16 7.66 -25.55
CA VAL A 56 7.19 8.90 -24.78
C VAL A 56 5.79 9.15 -24.23
N HIS A 57 5.73 9.37 -22.92
CA HIS A 57 4.55 9.82 -22.20
C HIS A 57 4.52 11.35 -22.16
N ASP A 58 3.31 11.93 -22.26
CA ASP A 58 3.06 13.37 -22.16
C ASP A 58 4.00 14.23 -23.02
N ARG A 59 4.36 13.71 -24.20
CA ARG A 59 5.25 14.33 -25.21
C ARG A 59 6.62 14.80 -24.69
N SER A 60 7.03 14.41 -23.49
CA SER A 60 8.25 14.98 -22.87
C SER A 60 8.95 14.06 -21.88
N ARG A 61 8.32 12.95 -21.48
CA ARG A 61 8.85 12.07 -20.43
C ARG A 61 8.84 10.63 -20.89
N LEU A 62 9.81 9.86 -20.44
CA LEU A 62 9.91 8.43 -20.73
C LEU A 62 9.90 7.66 -19.42
N SER A 63 9.03 6.65 -19.29
CA SER A 63 9.02 5.78 -18.12
C SER A 63 9.96 4.60 -18.33
N PHE A 64 10.98 4.46 -17.48
CA PHE A 64 11.87 3.30 -17.48
C PHE A 64 12.07 2.81 -16.04
N GLN A 65 11.83 1.50 -15.82
CA GLN A 65 11.89 0.84 -14.51
C GLN A 65 11.12 1.51 -13.35
N GLY A 66 10.13 2.35 -13.65
CA GLY A 66 9.35 3.08 -12.64
C GLY A 66 9.87 4.50 -12.34
N HIS A 67 10.89 4.95 -13.07
CA HIS A 67 11.41 6.31 -13.02
C HIS A 67 11.10 7.08 -14.30
N TRP A 68 11.09 8.41 -14.18
CA TRP A 68 10.83 9.33 -15.28
C TRP A 68 12.14 9.92 -15.81
N TYR A 69 12.34 9.76 -17.11
CA TYR A 69 13.49 10.28 -17.83
C TYR A 69 13.07 11.43 -18.74
N VAL A 70 13.92 12.45 -18.82
CA VAL A 70 13.69 13.64 -19.61
C VAL A 70 14.91 13.93 -20.47
N CYS A 71 14.67 14.25 -21.74
CA CYS A 71 15.63 14.88 -22.61
C CYS A 71 14.95 16.11 -23.24
N PRO A 72 15.39 17.34 -22.89
CA PRO A 72 14.83 18.55 -23.47
C PRO A 72 14.92 18.52 -25.00
N GLY A 73 13.79 18.75 -25.68
CA GLY A 73 13.72 18.91 -27.14
C GLY A 73 13.76 17.62 -27.98
N LEU A 74 14.32 16.52 -27.46
CA LEU A 74 14.44 15.25 -28.19
C LEU A 74 13.21 14.36 -28.04
N LEU A 75 12.70 14.21 -26.80
CA LEU A 75 11.56 13.32 -26.53
C LEU A 75 10.25 13.81 -27.17
N SER A 76 10.07 15.13 -27.34
CA SER A 76 8.88 15.68 -28.02
C SER A 76 8.79 15.27 -29.47
N ARG A 77 9.93 15.22 -30.17
CA ARG A 77 10.04 14.78 -31.56
C ARG A 77 9.86 13.27 -31.73
N LEU A 78 10.16 12.50 -30.68
CA LEU A 78 10.08 11.04 -30.68
C LEU A 78 8.75 10.50 -30.14
N SER A 79 7.76 11.35 -29.91
CA SER A 79 6.49 10.99 -29.26
C SER A 79 5.69 9.88 -29.95
N ASN A 80 5.81 9.76 -31.28
CA ASN A 80 5.10 8.75 -32.06
C ASN A 80 5.98 7.55 -32.47
N ARG A 81 7.22 7.47 -31.98
CA ARG A 81 8.17 6.43 -32.39
C ARG A 81 8.38 5.37 -31.31
N ALA A 82 8.68 4.16 -31.76
CA ALA A 82 9.12 3.06 -30.92
C ALA A 82 10.59 3.27 -30.54
N LEU A 83 10.88 3.27 -29.24
CA LEU A 83 12.23 3.47 -28.72
C LEU A 83 12.79 2.18 -28.13
N GLU A 84 14.04 1.90 -28.46
CA GLU A 84 14.88 0.92 -27.76
C GLU A 84 15.74 1.65 -26.73
N ILE A 85 15.86 1.07 -25.54
CA ILE A 85 16.63 1.66 -24.43
C ILE A 85 17.82 0.79 -24.13
N HIS A 86 19.00 1.41 -24.15
CA HIS A 86 20.25 0.85 -23.67
C HIS A 86 20.70 1.61 -22.43
N TYR A 87 21.27 0.89 -21.46
CA TYR A 87 21.71 1.48 -20.19
C TYR A 87 22.89 0.70 -19.60
N ASP A 88 23.61 1.35 -18.68
CA ASP A 88 24.58 0.68 -17.82
C ASP A 88 23.89 0.19 -16.55
N ARG A 89 24.10 -1.07 -16.16
CA ARG A 89 23.56 -1.62 -14.91
C ARG A 89 24.16 -0.98 -13.67
N ARG A 90 25.36 -0.40 -13.79
CA ARG A 90 26.05 0.30 -12.69
C ARG A 90 25.56 1.73 -12.51
N ASP A 91 25.00 2.33 -13.56
CA ASP A 91 24.51 3.69 -13.53
C ASP A 91 23.26 3.85 -14.40
N ILE A 92 22.11 3.85 -13.73
CA ILE A 92 20.77 4.00 -14.33
C ILE A 92 20.38 5.48 -14.45
N SER A 93 21.21 6.42 -13.99
CA SER A 93 20.90 7.86 -14.08
C SER A 93 20.73 8.34 -15.52
N VAL A 94 21.49 7.76 -16.45
CA VAL A 94 21.44 8.06 -17.89
C VAL A 94 21.00 6.83 -18.65
N ILE A 95 20.04 7.02 -19.55
CA ILE A 95 19.63 6.02 -20.53
C ILE A 95 19.88 6.53 -21.94
N TYR A 96 20.12 5.58 -22.84
CA TYR A 96 20.44 5.86 -24.22
C TYR A 96 19.32 5.36 -25.12
N LEU A 97 18.85 6.27 -25.97
CA LEU A 97 17.68 6.07 -26.81
C LEU A 97 18.10 5.73 -28.23
N PHE A 98 17.54 4.65 -28.73
CA PHE A 98 17.73 4.17 -30.09
C PHE A 98 16.39 4.10 -30.82
N VAL A 99 16.41 4.50 -32.08
CA VAL A 99 15.28 4.39 -33.00
C VAL A 99 15.77 3.66 -34.23
N GLU A 100 15.14 2.53 -34.56
CA GLU A 100 15.49 1.75 -35.76
C GLU A 100 17.00 1.43 -35.86
N GLY A 101 17.62 1.12 -34.71
CA GLY A 101 19.06 0.81 -34.62
C GLY A 101 19.99 2.02 -34.65
N SER A 102 19.48 3.24 -34.85
CA SER A 102 20.27 4.48 -34.81
C SER A 102 20.25 5.11 -33.43
N TYR A 103 21.40 5.56 -32.94
CA TYR A 103 21.52 6.33 -31.71
C TYR A 103 20.92 7.72 -31.90
N VAL A 104 19.97 8.11 -31.04
CA VAL A 104 19.28 9.40 -31.14
C VAL A 104 19.74 10.36 -30.05
N GLY A 105 19.97 9.87 -28.83
CA GLY A 105 20.45 10.71 -27.74
C GLY A 105 20.32 10.09 -26.36
N GLU A 106 20.60 10.92 -25.36
CA GLU A 106 20.58 10.58 -23.94
C GLU A 106 19.31 11.11 -23.29
N ALA A 107 18.77 10.38 -22.31
CA ALA A 107 17.78 10.90 -21.41
C ALA A 107 18.22 10.69 -19.96
N TYR A 108 17.93 11.68 -19.13
CA TYR A 108 18.39 11.72 -17.75
C TYR A 108 17.23 11.52 -16.79
N CYS A 109 17.47 10.75 -15.73
CA CYS A 109 16.51 10.58 -14.64
C CYS A 109 16.59 11.80 -13.72
N GLN A 110 15.48 12.52 -13.54
CA GLN A 110 15.45 13.66 -12.62
C GLN A 110 15.68 13.25 -11.16
N ALA A 111 15.24 12.04 -10.77
CA ALA A 111 15.38 11.54 -9.41
C ALA A 111 16.83 11.17 -9.05
N PHE A 112 17.68 10.91 -10.04
CA PHE A 112 19.07 10.48 -9.85
C PHE A 112 20.08 11.55 -10.29
N MET A 113 19.64 12.80 -10.48
CA MET A 113 20.53 13.88 -10.86
C MET A 113 21.63 14.07 -9.82
N GLY A 114 22.89 13.93 -10.25
CA GLY A 114 24.06 14.11 -9.38
C GLY A 114 24.48 12.87 -8.58
N GLN A 115 23.80 11.74 -8.74
CA GLN A 115 24.19 10.48 -8.09
C GLN A 115 24.25 9.33 -9.09
N ARG A 116 25.29 8.50 -8.97
CA ARG A 116 25.37 7.24 -9.70
C ARG A 116 24.59 6.20 -8.91
N VAL A 117 23.54 5.66 -9.52
CA VAL A 117 22.66 4.68 -8.89
C VAL A 117 22.64 3.42 -9.75
N SER A 118 23.00 2.30 -9.13
CA SER A 118 22.98 1.00 -9.79
C SER A 118 21.56 0.43 -9.89
N GLU A 119 21.38 -0.56 -10.76
CA GLU A 119 20.10 -1.27 -10.93
C GLU A 119 19.58 -1.87 -9.63
N TRP A 120 20.51 -2.43 -8.84
CA TRP A 120 20.17 -3.06 -7.58
C TRP A 120 19.74 -2.04 -6.53
N GLU A 121 20.44 -0.91 -6.42
CA GLU A 121 20.07 0.18 -5.52
C GLU A 121 18.71 0.77 -5.89
N ALA A 122 18.47 1.03 -7.18
CA ALA A 122 17.17 1.50 -7.65
C ALA A 122 16.04 0.49 -7.39
N ALA A 123 16.31 -0.82 -7.50
CA ALA A 123 15.36 -1.86 -7.13
C ALA A 123 15.10 -1.91 -5.62
N ALA A 124 16.13 -1.76 -4.79
CA ALA A 124 16.03 -1.71 -3.34
C ALA A 124 15.22 -0.49 -2.87
N MET A 125 15.49 0.70 -3.43
CA MET A 125 14.72 1.92 -3.16
C MET A 125 13.23 1.71 -3.47
N ARG A 126 12.92 1.15 -4.65
CA ARG A 126 11.52 0.86 -5.03
C ARG A 126 10.85 -0.14 -4.08
N LYS A 127 11.56 -1.15 -3.60
CA LYS A 127 11.02 -2.11 -2.64
C LYS A 127 10.68 -1.42 -1.33
N HIS A 128 11.61 -0.61 -0.83
CA HIS A 128 11.43 0.16 0.40
C HIS A 128 10.30 1.19 0.29
N ASP A 129 10.17 1.89 -0.84
CA ASP A 129 9.07 2.84 -1.08
C ASP A 129 7.70 2.12 -1.11
N ARG A 130 7.63 0.92 -1.70
CA ARG A 130 6.41 0.09 -1.67
C ARG A 130 6.06 -0.35 -0.25
N GLU A 131 7.06 -0.72 0.56
CA GLU A 131 6.86 -1.11 1.95
C GLU A 131 6.34 0.06 2.78
N ARG A 132 6.93 1.26 2.60
CA ARG A 132 6.42 2.50 3.22
C ARG A 132 4.99 2.82 2.79
N ALA A 133 4.68 2.70 1.50
CA ALA A 133 3.33 2.94 0.99
C ALA A 133 2.31 1.96 1.58
N LYS A 134 2.68 0.68 1.73
CA LYS A 134 1.83 -0.33 2.38
C LYS A 134 1.61 -0.02 3.86
N ALA A 135 2.65 0.36 4.59
CA ALA A 135 2.54 0.74 6.00
C ALA A 135 1.67 1.99 6.19
N ALA A 136 1.80 2.99 5.31
CA ALA A 136 0.93 4.15 5.32
C ALA A 136 -0.53 3.76 5.02
N ALA A 137 -0.76 2.88 4.03
CA ALA A 137 -2.10 2.41 3.71
C ALA A 137 -2.75 1.66 4.89
N SER A 138 -2.02 0.77 5.57
CA SER A 138 -2.54 0.06 6.75
C SER A 138 -2.86 1.02 7.90
N ALA A 139 -2.01 2.02 8.15
CA ALA A 139 -2.29 3.04 9.16
C ALA A 139 -3.55 3.85 8.82
N THR A 140 -3.73 4.26 7.56
CA THR A 140 -4.96 4.97 7.16
C THR A 140 -6.21 4.09 7.25
N GLN A 141 -6.06 2.77 7.05
CA GLN A 141 -7.17 1.84 7.20
C GLN A 141 -7.58 1.69 8.66
N GLN A 142 -6.61 1.57 9.58
CA GLN A 142 -6.87 1.53 11.03
C GLN A 142 -7.61 2.78 11.51
N VAL A 143 -7.17 3.98 11.10
CA VAL A 143 -7.87 5.22 11.46
C VAL A 143 -9.32 5.22 10.95
N ARG A 144 -9.57 4.64 9.76
CA ARG A 144 -10.94 4.55 9.21
C ARG A 144 -11.79 3.55 9.97
N THR A 145 -11.24 2.41 10.39
CA THR A 145 -11.97 1.41 11.18
C THR A 145 -12.31 1.98 12.56
N ASP A 146 -11.36 2.61 13.24
CA ASP A 146 -11.57 3.23 14.55
C ASP A 146 -12.69 4.28 14.50
N LEU A 147 -12.66 5.15 13.49
CA LEU A 147 -13.69 6.17 13.30
C LEU A 147 -15.07 5.56 13.00
N GLN A 148 -15.11 4.45 12.27
CA GLN A 148 -16.36 3.74 12.01
C GLN A 148 -16.92 3.10 13.29
N GLU A 149 -16.07 2.48 14.09
CA GLU A 149 -16.44 1.90 15.38
C GLU A 149 -16.96 2.96 16.36
N GLU A 150 -16.30 4.11 16.44
CA GLU A 150 -16.77 5.25 17.23
C GLU A 150 -18.15 5.74 16.75
N MET A 151 -18.37 5.83 15.44
CA MET A 151 -19.66 6.20 14.87
C MET A 151 -20.75 5.17 15.19
N GLU A 152 -20.43 3.88 15.19
CA GLU A 152 -21.38 2.81 15.52
C GLU A 152 -21.70 2.77 17.02
N ALA A 153 -20.69 2.95 17.87
CA ALA A 153 -20.82 3.05 19.32
C ALA A 153 -21.71 4.24 19.71
N THR A 154 -21.45 5.42 19.14
CA THR A 154 -22.26 6.62 19.40
C THR A 154 -23.71 6.47 18.91
N LYS A 155 -23.94 5.83 17.75
CA LYS A 155 -25.30 5.48 17.29
C LYS A 155 -26.01 4.54 18.26
N SER A 156 -25.32 3.51 18.74
CA SER A 156 -25.86 2.54 19.71
C SER A 156 -26.23 3.23 21.03
N GLN A 157 -25.35 4.08 21.56
CA GLN A 157 -25.61 4.89 22.76
C GLN A 157 -26.83 5.81 22.57
N ARG A 158 -26.94 6.51 21.43
CA ARG A 158 -28.12 7.34 21.11
C ARG A 158 -29.40 6.51 21.09
N ARG A 159 -29.40 5.34 20.44
CA ARG A 159 -30.57 4.44 20.41
C ARG A 159 -30.98 4.00 21.82
N ARG A 160 -30.01 3.64 22.67
CA ARG A 160 -30.28 3.24 24.06
C ARG A 160 -30.86 4.41 24.86
N ALA A 161 -30.28 5.60 24.74
CA ALA A 161 -30.79 6.81 25.40
C ALA A 161 -32.23 7.14 24.97
N THR A 162 -32.56 7.02 23.68
CA THR A 162 -33.93 7.22 23.19
C THR A 162 -34.90 6.19 23.77
N ARG A 163 -34.53 4.90 23.81
CA ARG A 163 -35.38 3.87 24.43
C ARG A 163 -35.64 4.14 25.90
N LEU A 164 -34.60 4.50 26.66
CA LEU A 164 -34.74 4.82 28.09
C LEU A 164 -35.66 6.04 28.30
N ARG A 165 -35.54 7.07 27.44
CA ARG A 165 -36.44 8.23 27.48
C ARG A 165 -37.89 7.86 27.18
N GLU A 166 -38.13 7.03 26.16
CA GLU A 166 -39.49 6.56 25.85
C GLU A 166 -40.06 5.68 26.96
N GLN A 167 -39.24 4.80 27.55
CA GLN A 167 -39.66 4.01 28.71
C GLN A 167 -40.03 4.90 29.91
N ALA A 168 -39.25 5.94 30.20
CA ALA A 168 -39.57 6.91 31.24
C ALA A 168 -40.91 7.62 30.96
N ARG A 169 -41.16 8.03 29.71
CA ARG A 169 -42.45 8.62 29.30
C ARG A 169 -43.62 7.66 29.50
N GLN A 170 -43.42 6.36 29.24
CA GLN A 170 -44.46 5.35 29.48
C GLN A 170 -44.76 5.20 30.97
N PHE A 171 -43.74 5.17 31.82
CA PHE A 171 -43.93 5.13 33.28
C PHE A 171 -44.61 6.39 33.81
N ASP A 172 -44.25 7.58 33.30
CA ASP A 172 -44.90 8.82 33.71
C ASP A 172 -46.40 8.83 33.35
N ARG A 173 -46.79 8.22 32.23
CA ARG A 173 -48.21 8.04 31.86
C ARG A 173 -48.96 7.06 32.75
N GLN A 174 -48.26 6.18 33.47
CA GLN A 174 -48.86 5.20 34.38
C GLN A 174 -48.99 5.72 35.81
N ARG A 175 -48.55 6.95 36.10
CA ARG A 175 -48.66 7.55 37.44
C ARG A 175 -50.13 7.75 37.83
N GLU A 176 -50.47 7.21 39.00
CA GLU A 176 -51.81 7.26 39.60
C GLU A 176 -52.33 8.70 39.78
N GLU A 177 -51.43 9.65 40.05
CA GLU A 177 -51.73 11.08 40.23
C GLU A 177 -52.31 11.77 38.98
N ILE A 178 -52.07 11.20 37.78
CA ILE A 178 -52.52 11.75 36.50
C ILE A 178 -53.83 11.10 36.04
N HIS A 179 -54.17 9.93 36.58
CA HIS A 179 -55.35 9.18 36.17
C HIS A 179 -56.63 9.77 36.80
N PRO A 180 -57.71 9.97 36.03
CA PRO A 180 -58.99 10.36 36.60
C PRO A 180 -59.51 9.23 37.51
N SER A 181 -60.21 9.58 38.59
CA SER A 181 -60.66 8.66 39.65
C SER A 181 -61.41 7.42 39.15
N GLN A 182 -62.11 7.54 38.02
CA GLN A 182 -62.80 6.44 37.35
C GLN A 182 -61.83 5.32 36.91
N VAL A 183 -60.67 5.67 36.36
CA VAL A 183 -59.67 4.70 35.87
C VAL A 183 -59.01 3.96 37.03
N LEU A 184 -58.75 4.64 38.15
CA LEU A 184 -58.22 4.02 39.36
C LEU A 184 -59.20 2.98 39.94
N SER A 185 -60.48 3.31 39.96
CA SER A 185 -61.52 2.38 40.45
C SER A 185 -61.67 1.12 39.58
N GLU A 186 -61.53 1.24 38.25
CA GLU A 186 -61.56 0.09 37.35
C GLU A 186 -60.29 -0.77 37.44
N LEU A 187 -59.14 -0.16 37.72
CA LEU A 187 -57.89 -0.87 37.96
C LEU A 187 -57.93 -1.67 39.26
N GLU A 188 -58.42 -1.08 40.36
CA GLU A 188 -58.64 -1.79 41.62
C GLU A 188 -59.60 -2.96 41.46
N ALA A 189 -60.68 -2.79 40.69
CA ALA A 189 -61.63 -3.87 40.39
C ALA A 189 -61.03 -5.02 39.55
N ARG A 190 -59.93 -4.77 38.82
CA ARG A 190 -59.24 -5.76 37.98
C ARG A 190 -57.96 -6.30 38.60
N LEU A 191 -57.62 -5.94 39.84
CA LEU A 191 -56.46 -6.52 40.50
C LEU A 191 -56.66 -8.05 40.60
N PRO A 192 -55.75 -8.86 40.03
CA PRO A 192 -55.83 -10.29 40.19
C PRO A 192 -55.69 -10.64 41.68
N PRO A 193 -56.40 -11.67 42.16
CA PRO A 193 -56.28 -12.09 43.55
C PRO A 193 -54.80 -12.40 43.86
N PRO A 194 -54.32 -12.09 45.08
CA PRO A 194 -52.94 -12.36 45.46
C PRO A 194 -52.64 -13.84 45.16
N PRO A 195 -51.49 -14.14 44.53
CA PRO A 195 -51.20 -15.49 44.09
C PRO A 195 -51.27 -16.42 45.30
N ALA A 196 -52.26 -17.32 45.30
CA ALA A 196 -52.42 -18.33 46.33
C ALA A 196 -51.19 -19.22 46.30
N SER A 197 -50.28 -18.98 47.26
CA SER A 197 -49.02 -19.68 47.51
C SER A 197 -48.33 -20.30 46.27
N LEU A 198 -47.19 -19.72 45.87
CA LEU A 198 -46.17 -20.37 45.04
C LEU A 198 -45.51 -21.55 45.76
N ARG A 199 -46.28 -22.46 46.35
CA ARG A 199 -45.79 -23.79 46.69
C ARG A 199 -46.00 -24.63 45.46
N LEU A 200 -44.99 -24.59 44.58
CA LEU A 200 -44.82 -25.64 43.59
C LEU A 200 -44.94 -26.98 44.34
N PRO A 201 -45.71 -27.95 43.82
CA PRO A 201 -45.74 -29.27 44.41
C PRO A 201 -44.31 -29.82 44.50
N GLU A 202 -44.02 -30.56 45.58
CA GLU A 202 -42.72 -31.16 45.81
C GLU A 202 -42.32 -31.97 44.57
N ALA A 203 -41.14 -31.66 44.00
CA ALA A 203 -40.69 -32.24 42.76
C ALA A 203 -40.61 -33.77 42.92
N LYS A 204 -41.46 -34.51 42.21
CA LYS A 204 -41.36 -35.96 42.14
C LYS A 204 -40.11 -36.29 41.33
N PRO A 205 -39.15 -37.08 41.87
CA PRO A 205 -38.04 -37.55 41.07
C PRO A 205 -38.60 -38.38 39.91
N ASP A 206 -38.21 -38.02 38.69
CA ASP A 206 -38.58 -38.78 37.49
C ASP A 206 -38.15 -40.24 37.66
N PRO A 207 -39.02 -41.21 37.30
CA PRO A 207 -38.61 -42.61 37.29
C PRO A 207 -37.43 -42.76 36.34
N GLU A 208 -36.35 -43.39 36.82
CA GLU A 208 -35.15 -43.60 36.02
C GLU A 208 -35.52 -44.27 34.69
N LYS A 209 -35.30 -43.54 33.57
CA LYS A 209 -35.21 -44.00 32.17
C LYS A 209 -36.41 -43.86 31.23
N GLU A 210 -37.49 -43.14 31.54
CA GLU A 210 -38.62 -43.01 30.59
C GLU A 210 -38.59 -41.78 29.66
N TYR A 211 -37.85 -40.72 29.98
CA TYR A 211 -37.77 -39.53 29.10
C TYR A 211 -36.40 -39.39 28.45
N PRO A 212 -36.30 -39.35 27.10
CA PRO A 212 -35.04 -39.11 26.42
C PRO A 212 -34.57 -37.68 26.74
N VAL A 213 -33.50 -37.57 27.52
CA VAL A 213 -32.84 -36.29 27.80
C VAL A 213 -32.29 -35.75 26.47
N GLN A 214 -33.01 -34.81 25.86
CA GLN A 214 -32.49 -34.05 24.73
C GLN A 214 -31.45 -33.06 25.27
N HIS A 215 -30.17 -33.44 25.18
CA HIS A 215 -29.07 -32.51 25.41
C HIS A 215 -29.12 -31.43 24.32
N LEU A 216 -29.69 -30.27 24.67
CA LEU A 216 -29.63 -29.09 23.81
C LEU A 216 -28.17 -28.66 23.70
N ALA A 217 -27.62 -28.75 22.50
CA ALA A 217 -26.25 -28.32 22.23
C ALA A 217 -26.12 -26.81 22.48
N ILE A 218 -25.42 -26.45 23.57
CA ILE A 218 -25.05 -25.07 23.86
C ILE A 218 -24.08 -24.63 22.77
N ARG A 219 -24.52 -23.78 21.84
CA ARG A 219 -23.65 -23.15 20.86
C ARG A 219 -22.87 -22.03 21.56
N TYR A 220 -21.61 -22.28 21.86
CA TYR A 220 -20.69 -21.20 22.21
C TYR A 220 -20.54 -20.30 20.99
N ARG A 221 -20.85 -19.01 21.15
CA ARG A 221 -20.54 -17.99 20.15
C ARG A 221 -19.01 -17.97 20.05
N GLU A 222 -18.47 -18.36 18.91
CA GLU A 222 -17.05 -18.23 18.62
C GLU A 222 -16.63 -16.80 18.96
N ARG A 223 -15.76 -16.68 19.96
CA ARG A 223 -15.07 -15.44 20.28
C ARG A 223 -14.15 -15.21 19.09
N GLU A 224 -14.42 -14.16 18.32
CA GLU A 224 -13.50 -13.67 17.29
C GLU A 224 -12.12 -13.54 17.93
N MET A 225 -11.25 -14.52 17.67
CA MET A 225 -9.82 -14.35 17.86
C MET A 225 -9.34 -13.65 16.60
N GLU A 226 -9.09 -12.36 16.74
CA GLU A 226 -8.38 -11.58 15.73
C GLU A 226 -7.00 -12.21 15.46
N PRO A 227 -6.59 -12.35 14.19
CA PRO A 227 -5.21 -12.60 13.80
C PRO A 227 -4.32 -11.35 13.92
#